data_AF-A0A7N9AP17-F1
#
_entry.id   AF-A0A7N9AP17-F1
#
_cell.length_a   1.000
_cell.length_b   1.000
_cell.length_c   1.000
_cell.angle_alpha   90.00
_cell.angle_beta   90.00
_cell.angle_gamma   90.00
#
_symmetry.space_group_name_H-M   'P 1'
#
loop_
_entity.id
_entity.type
_entity.pdbx_description
1 polymer ?
#
loop_
_entity_poly.entity_id
_entity_poly.type
_entity_poly.pdbx_seq_one_letter_code
_entity_poly.pdbx_strand_id
1 'polypeptide(L)'
;MEPLPLLPGNRKFSFNKMATLTATRSSLGGFSFDNCRRNVVLEGEVSKLGSSLPSARKTGTTICGVVFKDGVVLGADTRATEGMVVADKNCSKIHYISPNMYCCGAGTAADTEMTTQIISSNLELHSLSTGRLPRVATANRMLKQMLFRYQGYIGAALVLGGVDCNGPHLYSIYPHGSTDKLPYVTMGSGSLAAMSVFEDRYKPDMEELEAKQLVRDAIAAGIFNDLGSGSNIDLCVITKSKVDYIRPHDEANKKGVRINEFEVLQLTGDYKYKRGTTGVLTKVVTPLHMELVEESVQTMDTS
;
A
#
# COMPACT_ATOMS: atom_id res chain seq x y z
N MET A 1 -34.66 24.95 83.03
CA MET A 1 -33.41 25.73 83.17
C MET A 1 -32.85 25.95 81.79
N GLU A 2 -33.09 27.12 81.20
CA GLU A 2 -32.19 27.68 80.19
C GLU A 2 -30.93 28.20 80.90
N PRO A 3 -29.74 28.16 80.26
CA PRO A 3 -29.32 29.35 79.49
C PRO A 3 -28.46 29.11 78.22
N LEU A 4 -28.72 29.97 77.22
CA LEU A 4 -27.82 30.78 76.34
C LEU A 4 -27.02 30.19 75.13
N PRO A 5 -26.74 31.02 74.09
CA PRO A 5 -26.54 30.67 72.66
C PRO A 5 -25.21 31.24 72.02
N LEU A 6 -25.14 31.22 70.66
CA LEU A 6 -24.21 31.95 69.71
C LEU A 6 -22.87 31.23 69.38
N LEU A 7 -22.32 31.10 68.15
CA LEU A 7 -22.54 31.59 66.76
C LEU A 7 -21.70 30.70 65.75
N PRO A 8 -21.69 30.94 64.40
CA PRO A 8 -21.63 29.92 63.35
C PRO A 8 -20.29 29.82 62.59
N GLY A 9 -20.13 28.80 61.73
CA GLY A 9 -18.98 28.66 60.84
C GLY A 9 -19.24 27.82 59.59
N ASN A 10 -19.42 28.50 58.46
CA ASN A 10 -19.51 27.99 57.09
C ASN A 10 -18.45 26.91 56.75
N ARG A 11 -18.87 25.78 56.16
CA ARG A 11 -18.06 25.03 55.18
C ARG A 11 -18.91 24.63 53.98
N LYS A 12 -18.70 25.35 52.87
CA LYS A 12 -19.17 24.98 51.53
C LYS A 12 -18.38 23.76 51.06
N PHE A 13 -19.06 22.68 50.68
CA PHE A 13 -18.47 21.62 49.87
C PHE A 13 -18.50 22.05 48.39
N SER A 14 -17.31 22.12 47.79
CA SER A 14 -17.08 22.41 46.37
C SER A 14 -17.31 21.13 45.56
N PHE A 15 -18.33 21.10 44.71
CA PHE A 15 -18.41 20.14 43.62
C PHE A 15 -17.74 20.73 42.38
N ASN A 16 -16.66 20.07 41.94
CA ASN A 16 -15.90 20.42 40.75
C ASN A 16 -16.80 20.43 39.51
N LYS A 17 -16.71 21.51 38.72
CA LYS A 17 -17.28 21.60 37.38
C LYS A 17 -16.65 20.52 36.50
N MET A 18 -17.40 19.48 36.15
CA MET A 18 -17.11 18.71 34.93
C MET A 18 -17.43 19.62 33.74
N ALA A 19 -16.37 20.17 33.14
CA ALA A 19 -16.47 20.81 31.84
C ALA A 19 -16.63 19.70 30.79
N THR A 20 -17.87 19.43 30.39
CA THR A 20 -18.14 18.69 29.16
C THR A 20 -17.65 19.55 28.01
N LEU A 21 -16.43 19.26 27.52
CA LEU A 21 -15.95 19.79 26.25
C LEU A 21 -16.81 19.17 25.14
N THR A 22 -17.92 19.82 24.85
CA THR A 22 -18.58 19.70 23.56
C THR A 22 -17.65 20.37 22.57
N ALA A 23 -16.71 19.59 22.04
CA ALA A 23 -15.96 19.99 20.86
C ALA A 23 -16.99 20.32 19.79
N THR A 24 -17.05 21.60 19.40
CA THR A 24 -17.86 22.11 18.32
C THR A 24 -17.72 21.18 17.12
N ARG A 25 -18.79 20.45 16.81
CA ARG A 25 -18.93 19.65 15.60
C ARG A 25 -18.66 20.58 14.41
N SER A 26 -17.61 20.32 13.64
CA SER A 26 -17.50 20.92 12.31
C SER A 26 -18.72 20.50 11.48
N SER A 27 -19.22 21.43 10.66
CA SER A 27 -20.50 21.30 9.97
C SER A 27 -20.61 20.02 9.14
N LEU A 28 -21.79 19.40 9.22
CA LEU A 28 -22.30 18.40 8.29
C LEU A 28 -22.50 19.04 6.90
N GLY A 29 -21.72 18.60 5.91
CA GLY A 29 -22.00 18.77 4.47
C GLY A 29 -21.01 19.67 3.70
N GLY A 30 -20.39 19.10 2.66
CA GLY A 30 -19.46 19.79 1.73
C GLY A 30 -18.00 19.34 1.85
N PHE A 31 -17.22 19.51 0.77
CA PHE A 31 -15.78 19.19 0.72
C PHE A 31 -14.99 20.10 1.69
N SER A 32 -14.23 19.52 2.64
CA SER A 32 -13.28 20.28 3.48
C SER A 32 -11.89 20.25 2.84
N PHE A 33 -11.37 21.45 2.58
CA PHE A 33 -10.06 21.72 1.96
C PHE A 33 -9.19 22.61 2.87
N ASP A 34 -9.40 22.54 4.19
CA ASP A 34 -8.91 23.52 5.15
C ASP A 34 -7.39 23.75 5.05
N ASN A 35 -6.63 22.70 4.71
CA ASN A 35 -5.19 22.79 4.54
C ASN A 35 -4.72 23.03 3.10
N CYS A 36 -5.56 22.82 2.07
CA CYS A 36 -5.16 22.99 0.68
C CYS A 36 -4.91 24.47 0.36
N ARG A 37 -5.81 25.37 0.78
CA ARG A 37 -5.62 26.81 0.60
C ARG A 37 -4.38 27.32 1.35
N ARG A 38 -4.17 26.83 2.57
CA ARG A 38 -2.95 27.11 3.36
C ARG A 38 -1.69 26.65 2.61
N ASN A 39 -1.69 25.43 2.07
CA ASN A 39 -0.55 24.88 1.35
C ASN A 39 -0.21 25.69 0.09
N VAL A 40 -1.21 26.15 -0.67
CA VAL A 40 -1.01 27.02 -1.85
C VAL A 40 -0.38 28.35 -1.44
N VAL A 41 -0.83 28.95 -0.34
CA VAL A 41 -0.23 30.20 0.17
C VAL A 41 1.22 29.97 0.61
N LEU A 42 1.48 28.89 1.36
CA LEU A 42 2.84 28.53 1.79
C LEU A 42 3.75 28.25 0.60
N GLU A 43 3.25 27.58 -0.43
CA GLU A 43 4.00 27.33 -1.67
C GLU A 43 4.39 28.64 -2.35
N GLY A 44 3.45 29.60 -2.43
CA GLY A 44 3.72 30.93 -2.96
C GLY A 44 4.74 31.73 -2.14
N GLU A 45 4.71 31.64 -0.82
CA GLU A 45 5.68 32.32 0.07
C GLU A 45 7.07 31.67 0.03
N VAL A 46 7.13 30.34 0.08
CA VAL A 46 8.37 29.57 0.01
C VAL A 46 9.06 29.75 -1.35
N SER A 47 8.28 29.83 -2.44
CA SER A 47 8.79 30.14 -3.78
C SER A 47 9.42 31.54 -3.86
N LYS A 48 8.83 32.55 -3.17
CA LYS A 48 9.42 33.90 -3.08
C LYS A 48 10.75 33.92 -2.34
N LEU A 49 10.94 32.99 -1.40
CA LEU A 49 12.18 32.79 -0.64
C LEU A 49 13.22 31.94 -1.41
N GLY A 50 12.96 31.57 -2.67
CA GLY A 50 13.86 30.77 -3.50
C GLY A 50 13.99 29.31 -3.06
N SER A 51 13.10 28.84 -2.19
CA SER A 51 13.07 27.46 -1.69
C SER A 51 11.88 26.71 -2.31
N SER A 52 11.94 25.38 -2.33
CA SER A 52 10.83 24.53 -2.77
C SER A 52 10.27 23.71 -1.61
N LEU A 53 8.96 23.46 -1.63
CA LEU A 53 8.34 22.57 -0.66
C LEU A 53 8.79 21.11 -0.91
N PRO A 54 8.91 20.29 0.15
CA PRO A 54 9.20 18.87 -0.01
C PRO A 54 8.07 18.20 -0.82
N SER A 55 8.44 17.56 -1.93
CA SER A 55 7.49 16.83 -2.77
C SER A 55 7.33 15.39 -2.30
N ALA A 56 6.10 14.86 -2.44
CA ALA A 56 5.83 13.45 -2.23
C ALA A 56 6.67 12.62 -3.20
N ARG A 57 7.38 11.61 -2.68
CA ARG A 57 8.22 10.71 -3.48
C ARG A 57 7.30 9.78 -4.27
N LYS A 58 7.37 9.88 -5.60
CA LYS A 58 6.74 8.92 -6.51
C LYS A 58 7.72 7.80 -6.81
N THR A 59 7.21 6.58 -6.89
CA THR A 59 7.99 5.42 -7.33
C THR A 59 7.83 5.24 -8.84
N GLY A 60 8.91 4.85 -9.51
CA GLY A 60 8.82 4.21 -10.81
C GLY A 60 8.14 2.85 -10.66
N THR A 61 7.20 2.52 -11.53
CA THR A 61 6.33 1.34 -11.38
C THR A 61 5.64 1.01 -12.70
N THR A 62 5.48 -0.29 -12.98
CA THR A 62 4.57 -0.78 -14.02
C THR A 62 3.57 -1.72 -13.38
N ILE A 63 2.29 -1.40 -13.49
CA ILE A 63 1.19 -2.29 -13.10
C ILE A 63 0.23 -2.45 -14.27
N CYS A 64 -0.36 -3.62 -14.40
CA CYS A 64 -1.37 -3.88 -15.41
C CYS A 64 -2.36 -4.95 -14.98
N GLY A 65 -3.43 -5.11 -15.74
CA GLY A 65 -4.38 -6.19 -15.56
C GLY A 65 -5.14 -6.51 -16.83
N VAL A 66 -5.65 -7.73 -16.92
CA VAL A 66 -6.47 -8.21 -18.04
C VAL A 66 -7.62 -9.08 -17.53
N VAL A 67 -8.78 -8.92 -18.15
CA VAL A 67 -9.93 -9.81 -18.01
C VAL A 67 -9.78 -10.97 -18.99
N PHE A 68 -9.91 -12.19 -18.49
CA PHE A 68 -9.93 -13.41 -19.28
C PHE A 68 -11.23 -14.17 -19.01
N LYS A 69 -11.46 -15.29 -19.71
CA LYS A 69 -12.78 -15.96 -19.74
C LYS A 69 -13.35 -16.30 -18.35
N ASP A 70 -12.50 -16.72 -17.40
CA ASP A 70 -12.92 -17.20 -16.08
C ASP A 70 -12.59 -16.22 -14.94
N GLY A 71 -11.99 -15.06 -15.23
CA GLY A 71 -11.45 -14.21 -14.17
C GLY A 71 -10.66 -12.98 -14.62
N VAL A 72 -9.80 -12.51 -13.72
CA VAL A 72 -8.89 -11.38 -13.92
C VAL A 72 -7.48 -11.78 -13.52
N VAL A 73 -6.48 -11.36 -14.30
CA VAL A 73 -5.06 -11.42 -13.91
C VAL A 73 -4.56 -10.01 -13.70
N LEU A 74 -3.96 -9.76 -12.54
CA LEU A 74 -3.24 -8.54 -12.20
C LEU A 74 -1.73 -8.80 -12.21
N GLY A 75 -0.95 -7.83 -12.64
CA GLY A 75 0.51 -7.90 -12.68
C GLY A 75 1.16 -6.62 -12.18
N ALA A 76 2.33 -6.78 -11.55
CA ALA A 76 3.16 -5.68 -11.09
C ALA A 76 4.64 -6.05 -11.07
N ASP A 77 5.53 -5.06 -11.24
CA ASP A 77 6.95 -5.20 -10.94
C ASP A 77 7.24 -4.96 -9.44
N THR A 78 8.40 -5.40 -8.94
CA THR A 78 8.74 -5.32 -7.50
C THR A 78 9.73 -4.22 -7.13
N ARG A 79 10.13 -3.35 -8.06
CA ARG A 79 11.05 -2.22 -7.76
C ARG A 79 10.30 -1.03 -7.16
N ALA A 80 10.87 -0.40 -6.14
CA ALA A 80 10.46 0.93 -5.68
C ALA A 80 11.68 1.87 -5.71
N THR A 81 11.52 3.03 -6.35
CA THR A 81 12.57 4.05 -6.45
C THR A 81 12.30 5.23 -5.53
N GLU A 82 13.36 5.82 -5.00
CA GLU A 82 13.34 7.15 -4.39
C GLU A 82 14.19 8.08 -5.25
N GLY A 83 13.53 8.90 -6.07
CA GLY A 83 14.21 9.64 -7.14
C GLY A 83 14.86 8.67 -8.12
N MET A 84 16.18 8.81 -8.34
CA MET A 84 16.94 7.97 -9.27
C MET A 84 17.60 6.75 -8.59
N VAL A 85 17.35 6.53 -7.29
CA VAL A 85 17.93 5.42 -6.53
C VAL A 85 16.87 4.35 -6.31
N VAL A 86 17.24 3.08 -6.49
CA VAL A 86 16.37 1.95 -6.12
C VAL A 86 16.38 1.80 -4.60
N ALA A 87 15.26 2.13 -3.95
CA ALA A 87 15.07 2.04 -2.51
C ALA A 87 14.75 0.60 -2.07
N ASP A 88 13.87 -0.07 -2.83
CA ASP A 88 13.52 -1.47 -2.59
C ASP A 88 13.49 -2.26 -3.91
N LYS A 89 13.98 -3.49 -3.87
CA LYS A 89 14.01 -4.43 -5.01
C LYS A 89 12.86 -5.43 -4.96
N ASN A 90 12.20 -5.61 -3.81
CA ASN A 90 11.16 -6.60 -3.60
C ASN A 90 9.92 -6.00 -2.89
N CYS A 91 9.46 -4.85 -3.37
CA CYS A 91 8.26 -4.17 -2.89
C CYS A 91 6.98 -4.86 -3.40
N SER A 92 5.93 -4.94 -2.57
CA SER A 92 4.61 -5.44 -3.00
C SER A 92 3.71 -4.31 -3.44
N LYS A 93 3.14 -4.44 -4.64
CA LYS A 93 2.24 -3.44 -5.23
C LYS A 93 0.84 -3.98 -5.45
N ILE A 94 0.61 -5.29 -5.26
CA ILE A 94 -0.69 -5.93 -5.39
C ILE A 94 -1.28 -6.08 -3.98
N HIS A 95 -2.20 -5.18 -3.62
CA HIS A 95 -2.77 -5.08 -2.29
C HIS A 95 -4.07 -5.88 -2.17
N TYR A 96 -4.23 -6.56 -1.04
CA TYR A 96 -5.46 -7.25 -0.68
C TYR A 96 -6.57 -6.24 -0.35
N ILE A 97 -7.78 -6.49 -0.87
CA ILE A 97 -8.97 -5.67 -0.58
C ILE A 97 -10.11 -6.52 0.01
N SER A 98 -10.39 -7.68 -0.57
CA SER A 98 -11.42 -8.62 -0.11
C SER A 98 -11.09 -10.00 -0.70
N PRO A 99 -11.63 -11.13 -0.21
CA PRO A 99 -11.26 -12.47 -0.69
C PRO A 99 -11.42 -12.71 -2.20
N ASN A 100 -12.18 -11.84 -2.90
CA ASN A 100 -12.48 -11.95 -4.33
C ASN A 100 -11.95 -10.77 -5.18
N MET A 101 -11.18 -9.85 -4.61
CA MET A 101 -10.63 -8.70 -5.34
C MET A 101 -9.34 -8.18 -4.74
N TYR A 102 -8.44 -7.73 -5.62
CA TYR A 102 -7.16 -7.11 -5.27
C TYR A 102 -7.01 -5.78 -6.02
N CYS A 103 -6.10 -4.95 -5.55
CA CYS A 103 -5.84 -3.65 -6.13
C CYS A 103 -4.35 -3.42 -6.30
N CYS A 104 -3.90 -3.14 -7.53
CA CYS A 104 -2.53 -2.71 -7.77
C CYS A 104 -2.38 -1.20 -7.52
N GLY A 105 -1.28 -0.80 -6.88
CA GLY A 105 -0.94 0.60 -6.60
C GLY A 105 0.21 1.13 -7.45
N ALA A 106 0.03 2.33 -8.00
CA ALA A 106 1.08 3.12 -8.64
C ALA A 106 0.99 4.60 -8.21
N GLY A 107 2.09 5.34 -8.37
CA GLY A 107 2.18 6.75 -7.97
C GLY A 107 2.91 6.94 -6.65
N THR A 108 2.31 7.65 -5.71
CA THR A 108 2.88 7.81 -4.36
C THR A 108 2.61 6.54 -3.55
N ALA A 109 3.65 5.78 -3.20
CA ALA A 109 3.50 4.46 -2.56
C ALA A 109 2.71 4.51 -1.24
N ALA A 110 3.00 5.50 -0.38
CA ALA A 110 2.30 5.66 0.88
C ALA A 110 0.79 5.98 0.68
N ASP A 111 0.46 6.79 -0.33
CA ASP A 111 -0.93 7.13 -0.64
C ASP A 111 -1.70 5.88 -1.10
N THR A 112 -1.09 5.04 -1.95
CA THR A 112 -1.71 3.80 -2.42
C THR A 112 -1.93 2.81 -1.29
N GLU A 113 -0.95 2.65 -0.40
CA GLU A 113 -1.03 1.72 0.72
C GLU A 113 -2.13 2.14 1.70
N MET A 114 -2.12 3.40 2.16
CA MET A 114 -3.12 3.86 3.12
C MET A 114 -4.52 3.90 2.51
N THR A 115 -4.65 4.28 1.24
CA THR A 115 -5.95 4.29 0.56
C THR A 115 -6.53 2.88 0.43
N THR A 116 -5.72 1.90 0.01
CA THR A 116 -6.18 0.52 -0.12
C THR A 116 -6.52 -0.12 1.24
N GLN A 117 -5.73 0.15 2.29
CA GLN A 117 -6.02 -0.33 3.65
C GLN A 117 -7.35 0.20 4.20
N ILE A 118 -7.61 1.50 4.04
CA ILE A 118 -8.87 2.12 4.49
C ILE A 118 -10.07 1.50 3.74
N ILE A 119 -9.96 1.29 2.44
CA ILE A 119 -11.04 0.68 1.66
C ILE A 119 -11.24 -0.79 2.00
N SER A 120 -10.16 -1.55 2.19
CA SER A 120 -10.21 -2.95 2.65
C SER A 120 -10.96 -3.08 3.97
N SER A 121 -10.62 -2.27 4.97
CA SER A 121 -11.30 -2.26 6.27
C SER A 121 -12.79 -1.90 6.16
N ASN A 122 -13.15 -0.90 5.36
CA ASN A 122 -14.56 -0.54 5.15
C ASN A 122 -15.35 -1.64 4.42
N LEU A 123 -14.71 -2.36 3.49
CA LEU A 123 -15.34 -3.49 2.78
C LEU A 123 -15.52 -4.71 3.67
N GLU A 124 -14.59 -4.95 4.59
CA GLU A 124 -14.72 -5.99 5.61
C GLU A 124 -15.90 -5.69 6.54
N LEU A 125 -16.03 -4.46 7.04
CA LEU A 125 -17.20 -4.05 7.82
C LEU A 125 -18.50 -4.19 7.02
N HIS A 126 -18.48 -3.83 5.73
CA HIS A 126 -19.62 -3.99 4.85
C HIS A 126 -20.00 -5.46 4.61
N SER A 127 -19.01 -6.34 4.42
CA SER A 127 -19.24 -7.78 4.20
C SER A 127 -19.82 -8.45 5.45
N LEU A 128 -19.28 -8.11 6.63
CA LEU A 128 -19.77 -8.60 7.92
C LEU A 128 -21.20 -8.12 8.20
N SER A 129 -21.51 -6.86 7.89
CA SER A 129 -22.86 -6.32 8.07
C SER A 129 -23.89 -6.92 7.11
N THR A 130 -23.48 -7.24 5.88
CA THR A 130 -24.40 -7.77 4.86
C THR A 130 -24.47 -9.29 4.85
N GLY A 131 -23.51 -9.97 5.48
CA GLY A 131 -23.34 -11.42 5.42
C GLY A 131 -23.07 -11.93 3.99
N ARG A 132 -22.54 -11.07 3.10
CA ARG A 132 -22.36 -11.38 1.68
C ARG A 132 -20.98 -10.94 1.19
N LEU A 133 -20.52 -11.62 0.15
CA LEU A 133 -19.27 -11.25 -0.52
C LEU A 133 -19.40 -9.88 -1.20
N PRO A 134 -18.44 -8.95 -0.99
CA PRO A 134 -18.50 -7.62 -1.60
C PRO A 134 -18.44 -7.64 -3.14
N ARG A 135 -19.15 -6.71 -3.76
CA ARG A 135 -19.08 -6.46 -5.22
C ARG A 135 -17.91 -5.54 -5.55
N VAL A 136 -17.26 -5.77 -6.70
CA VAL A 136 -16.11 -4.95 -7.13
C VAL A 136 -16.54 -3.49 -7.37
N ALA A 137 -17.77 -3.29 -7.82
CA ALA A 137 -18.35 -1.95 -8.01
C ALA A 137 -18.44 -1.13 -6.70
N THR A 138 -18.60 -1.79 -5.55
CA THR A 138 -18.63 -1.12 -4.24
C THR A 138 -17.26 -0.56 -3.90
N ALA A 139 -16.20 -1.36 -4.06
CA ALA A 139 -14.82 -0.92 -3.88
C ALA A 139 -14.46 0.24 -4.81
N ASN A 140 -14.80 0.12 -6.11
CA ASN A 140 -14.59 1.19 -7.09
C ASN A 140 -15.30 2.49 -6.67
N ARG A 141 -16.54 2.40 -6.18
CA ARG A 141 -17.30 3.57 -5.73
C ARG A 141 -16.65 4.26 -4.53
N MET A 142 -16.20 3.48 -3.53
CA MET A 142 -15.55 4.01 -2.34
C MET A 142 -14.23 4.71 -2.70
N LEU A 143 -13.40 4.06 -3.53
CA LEU A 143 -12.12 4.61 -3.98
C LEU A 143 -12.32 5.94 -4.71
N LYS A 144 -13.18 5.98 -5.73
CA LYS A 144 -13.35 7.21 -6.53
C LYS A 144 -13.93 8.38 -5.74
N GLN A 145 -14.86 8.12 -4.82
CA GLN A 145 -15.42 9.16 -3.96
C GLN A 145 -14.38 9.69 -2.97
N MET A 146 -13.57 8.80 -2.39
CA MET A 146 -12.48 9.19 -1.50
C MET A 146 -11.44 10.03 -2.25
N LEU A 147 -10.96 9.58 -3.40
CA LEU A 147 -9.95 10.31 -4.18
C LEU A 147 -10.48 11.66 -4.69
N PHE A 148 -11.72 11.71 -5.18
CA PHE A 148 -12.35 12.96 -5.58
C PHE A 148 -12.53 13.94 -4.40
N ARG A 149 -12.79 13.43 -3.18
CA ARG A 149 -12.86 14.28 -1.97
C ARG A 149 -11.58 15.08 -1.75
N TYR A 150 -10.43 14.50 -2.10
CA TYR A 150 -9.12 15.15 -1.99
C TYR A 150 -8.64 15.79 -3.29
N GLN A 151 -9.48 15.92 -4.33
CA GLN A 151 -9.19 16.67 -5.58
C GLN A 151 -7.81 16.36 -6.20
N GLY A 152 -7.35 15.10 -6.13
CA GLY A 152 -6.07 14.68 -6.69
C GLY A 152 -4.83 14.95 -5.83
N TYR A 153 -4.96 15.47 -4.61
CA TYR A 153 -3.84 15.59 -3.67
C TYR A 153 -3.31 14.24 -3.20
N ILE A 154 -4.16 13.20 -3.14
CA ILE A 154 -3.74 11.82 -2.91
C ILE A 154 -3.30 11.23 -4.25
N GLY A 155 -2.00 10.99 -4.39
CA GLY A 155 -1.35 10.56 -5.64
C GLY A 155 -1.48 9.06 -5.93
N ALA A 156 -2.64 8.47 -5.68
CA ALA A 156 -2.88 7.04 -5.87
C ALA A 156 -3.51 6.75 -7.25
N ALA A 157 -2.73 6.10 -8.11
CA ALA A 157 -3.20 5.50 -9.35
C ALA A 157 -3.42 4.01 -9.12
N LEU A 158 -4.64 3.53 -9.35
CA LEU A 158 -5.04 2.19 -8.92
C LEU A 158 -5.59 1.37 -10.07
N VAL A 159 -5.26 0.08 -10.08
CA VAL A 159 -5.90 -0.93 -10.93
C VAL A 159 -6.64 -1.90 -10.03
N LEU A 160 -7.97 -1.84 -10.04
CA LEU A 160 -8.83 -2.69 -9.21
C LEU A 160 -9.37 -3.84 -10.05
N GLY A 161 -9.04 -5.07 -9.66
CA GLY A 161 -9.50 -6.29 -10.31
C GLY A 161 -10.19 -7.22 -9.34
N GLY A 162 -11.29 -7.83 -9.76
CA GLY A 162 -11.97 -8.83 -8.95
C GLY A 162 -13.05 -9.58 -9.70
N VAL A 163 -13.56 -10.64 -9.05
CA VAL A 163 -14.67 -11.45 -9.58
C VAL A 163 -15.81 -11.40 -8.58
N ASP A 164 -16.99 -10.98 -9.03
CA ASP A 164 -18.20 -11.00 -8.20
C ASP A 164 -19.32 -11.82 -8.84
N CYS A 165 -20.53 -11.75 -8.29
CA CYS A 165 -21.67 -12.52 -8.79
C CYS A 165 -22.06 -12.18 -10.23
N ASN A 166 -21.65 -11.02 -10.75
CA ASN A 166 -21.89 -10.59 -12.13
C ASN A 166 -20.71 -10.93 -13.06
N GLY A 167 -19.66 -11.57 -12.56
CA GLY A 167 -18.48 -11.99 -13.32
C GLY A 167 -17.22 -11.16 -13.03
N PRO A 168 -16.21 -11.25 -13.92
CA PRO A 168 -14.96 -10.53 -13.76
C PRO A 168 -15.10 -9.04 -14.08
N HIS A 169 -14.48 -8.20 -13.26
CA HIS A 169 -14.48 -6.76 -13.41
C HIS A 169 -13.08 -6.20 -13.20
N LEU A 170 -12.68 -5.31 -14.09
CA LEU A 170 -11.40 -4.61 -14.05
C LEU A 170 -11.65 -3.11 -14.24
N TYR A 171 -11.08 -2.30 -13.35
CA TYR A 171 -11.18 -0.86 -13.36
C TYR A 171 -9.80 -0.21 -13.26
N SER A 172 -9.58 0.85 -14.03
CA SER A 172 -8.54 1.84 -13.74
C SER A 172 -9.17 3.00 -12.97
N ILE A 173 -8.47 3.48 -11.94
CA ILE A 173 -8.90 4.60 -11.10
C ILE A 173 -7.75 5.59 -11.02
N TYR A 174 -7.96 6.78 -11.57
CA TYR A 174 -6.94 7.83 -11.56
C TYR A 174 -7.00 8.65 -10.26
N PRO A 175 -5.89 9.33 -9.87
CA PRO A 175 -5.80 10.08 -8.61
C PRO A 175 -6.89 11.13 -8.37
N HIS A 176 -7.49 11.65 -9.44
CA HIS A 176 -8.56 12.65 -9.38
C HIS A 176 -9.98 12.04 -9.22
N GLY A 177 -10.08 10.71 -9.17
CA GLY A 177 -11.35 10.00 -8.99
C GLY A 177 -12.11 9.67 -10.28
N SER A 178 -11.52 9.88 -11.47
CA SER A 178 -12.07 9.29 -12.70
C SER A 178 -11.82 7.78 -12.72
N THR A 179 -12.73 7.07 -13.38
CA THR A 179 -12.73 5.60 -13.38
C THR A 179 -13.18 5.08 -14.73
N ASP A 180 -12.42 4.13 -15.29
CA ASP A 180 -12.78 3.45 -16.53
C ASP A 180 -12.93 1.95 -16.28
N LYS A 181 -13.91 1.32 -16.95
CA LYS A 181 -14.10 -0.13 -16.94
C LYS A 181 -13.65 -0.67 -18.28
N LEU A 182 -12.59 -1.47 -18.30
CA LEU A 182 -11.92 -1.89 -19.52
C LEU A 182 -11.53 -3.38 -19.45
N PRO A 183 -11.38 -4.05 -20.60
CA PRO A 183 -10.93 -5.45 -20.64
C PRO A 183 -9.46 -5.63 -20.25
N TYR A 184 -8.63 -4.61 -20.44
CA TYR A 184 -7.24 -4.55 -19.97
C TYR A 184 -6.89 -3.11 -19.63
N VAL A 185 -5.97 -2.92 -18.68
CA VAL A 185 -5.49 -1.59 -18.26
C VAL A 185 -4.02 -1.63 -17.88
N THR A 186 -3.32 -0.51 -18.05
CA THR A 186 -1.96 -0.31 -17.56
C THR A 186 -1.86 1.02 -16.83
N MET A 187 -1.06 1.08 -15.77
CA MET A 187 -0.80 2.30 -14.99
C MET A 187 0.67 2.33 -14.52
N GLY A 188 1.15 3.52 -14.14
CA GLY A 188 2.54 3.74 -13.72
C GLY A 188 3.45 4.29 -14.83
N SER A 189 4.75 4.41 -14.55
CA SER A 189 5.74 4.99 -15.46
C SER A 189 5.99 4.15 -16.70
N GLY A 190 6.08 2.82 -16.58
CA GLY A 190 6.24 1.90 -17.72
C GLY A 190 4.92 1.46 -18.37
N SER A 191 3.82 2.13 -18.05
CA SER A 191 2.47 1.79 -18.55
C SER A 191 2.35 1.77 -20.08
N LEU A 192 3.06 2.65 -20.78
CA LEU A 192 3.01 2.73 -22.24
C LEU A 192 3.70 1.52 -22.90
N ALA A 193 4.81 1.04 -22.34
CA ALA A 193 5.48 -0.16 -22.82
C ALA A 193 4.66 -1.43 -22.54
N ALA A 194 3.96 -1.47 -21.40
CA ALA A 194 2.99 -2.53 -21.12
C ALA A 194 1.79 -2.48 -22.07
N MET A 195 1.30 -1.27 -22.42
CA MET A 195 0.14 -1.08 -23.27
C MET A 195 0.41 -1.56 -24.70
N SER A 196 1.60 -1.29 -25.25
CA SER A 196 1.94 -1.77 -26.61
C SER A 196 1.88 -3.29 -26.74
N VAL A 197 2.25 -4.01 -25.67
CA VAL A 197 2.13 -5.48 -25.62
C VAL A 197 0.67 -5.93 -25.60
N PHE A 198 -0.19 -5.24 -24.84
CA PHE A 198 -1.62 -5.56 -24.82
C PHE A 198 -2.29 -5.30 -26.17
N GLU A 199 -2.03 -4.15 -26.79
CA GLU A 199 -2.62 -3.81 -28.10
C GLU A 199 -2.22 -4.79 -29.21
N ASP A 200 -0.99 -5.32 -29.17
CA ASP A 200 -0.51 -6.29 -30.17
C ASP A 200 -1.09 -7.70 -29.99
N ARG A 201 -1.26 -8.16 -28.74
CA ARG A 201 -1.49 -9.59 -28.45
C ARG A 201 -2.81 -9.91 -27.74
N TYR A 202 -3.54 -8.92 -27.26
CA TYR A 202 -4.81 -9.15 -26.55
C TYR A 202 -5.85 -9.81 -27.46
N LYS A 203 -6.58 -10.77 -26.87
CA LYS A 203 -7.78 -11.36 -27.47
C LYS A 203 -8.89 -11.39 -26.42
N PRO A 204 -10.16 -11.25 -26.83
CA PRO A 204 -11.27 -11.53 -25.93
C PRO A 204 -11.26 -13.01 -25.53
N ASP A 205 -11.75 -13.31 -24.33
CA ASP A 205 -11.99 -14.67 -23.82
C ASP A 205 -10.77 -15.62 -23.83
N MET A 206 -9.57 -15.07 -23.58
CA MET A 206 -8.34 -15.87 -23.44
C MET A 206 -8.43 -16.91 -22.30
N GLU A 207 -7.64 -17.97 -22.44
CA GLU A 207 -7.39 -18.97 -21.39
C GLU A 207 -6.54 -18.40 -20.25
N GLU A 208 -6.65 -18.99 -19.04
CA GLU A 208 -5.88 -18.54 -17.85
C GLU A 208 -4.37 -18.46 -18.13
N LEU A 209 -3.81 -19.47 -18.80
CA LEU A 209 -2.38 -19.51 -19.12
C LEU A 209 -1.96 -18.45 -20.15
N GLU A 210 -2.78 -18.22 -21.18
CA GLU A 210 -2.52 -17.18 -22.20
C GLU A 210 -2.57 -15.79 -21.55
N ALA A 211 -3.54 -15.55 -20.67
CA ALA A 211 -3.67 -14.31 -19.92
C ALA A 211 -2.48 -14.08 -18.97
N LYS A 212 -2.03 -15.11 -18.24
CA LYS A 212 -0.83 -15.02 -17.38
C LYS A 212 0.42 -14.66 -18.18
N GLN A 213 0.61 -15.29 -19.34
CA GLN A 213 1.76 -15.02 -20.21
C GLN A 213 1.71 -13.58 -20.75
N LEU A 214 0.53 -13.13 -21.19
CA LEU A 214 0.33 -11.77 -21.70
C LEU A 214 0.67 -10.71 -20.64
N VAL A 215 0.16 -10.87 -19.42
CA VAL A 215 0.44 -9.94 -18.31
C VAL A 215 1.92 -9.97 -17.94
N ARG A 216 2.52 -11.15 -17.83
CA ARG A 216 3.96 -11.30 -17.57
C ARG A 216 4.78 -10.55 -18.59
N ASP A 217 4.50 -10.72 -19.88
CA ASP A 217 5.27 -10.08 -20.94
C ASP A 217 5.03 -8.55 -20.99
N ALA A 218 3.82 -8.09 -20.65
CA ALA A 218 3.52 -6.66 -20.56
C ALA A 218 4.32 -6.00 -19.42
N ILE A 219 4.40 -6.64 -18.24
CA ILE A 219 5.25 -6.15 -17.15
C ILE A 219 6.73 -6.22 -17.54
N ALA A 220 7.18 -7.29 -18.18
CA ALA A 220 8.56 -7.42 -18.65
C ALA A 220 8.93 -6.30 -19.65
N ALA A 221 8.03 -5.94 -20.57
CA ALA A 221 8.23 -4.80 -21.46
C ALA A 221 8.39 -3.48 -20.69
N GLY A 222 7.60 -3.27 -19.62
CA GLY A 222 7.81 -2.17 -18.69
C GLY A 222 9.19 -2.21 -18.01
N ILE A 223 9.59 -3.37 -17.48
CA ILE A 223 10.89 -3.55 -16.81
C ILE A 223 12.08 -3.19 -17.71
N PHE A 224 12.05 -3.61 -18.99
CA PHE A 224 13.19 -3.40 -19.89
C PHE A 224 13.20 -2.04 -20.60
N ASN A 225 12.09 -1.30 -20.59
CA ASN A 225 11.97 0.00 -21.28
C ASN A 225 11.74 1.19 -20.34
N ASP A 226 11.49 0.97 -19.05
CA ASP A 226 11.31 2.03 -18.04
C ASP A 226 12.37 1.92 -16.93
N LEU A 227 13.10 3.02 -16.67
CA LEU A 227 14.13 3.09 -15.61
C LEU A 227 13.55 2.88 -14.21
N GLY A 228 12.31 3.35 -14.03
CA GLY A 228 11.59 3.29 -12.77
C GLY A 228 11.14 1.89 -12.38
N SER A 229 10.97 1.00 -13.36
CA SER A 229 10.45 -0.35 -13.18
C SER A 229 11.57 -1.39 -13.16
N GLY A 230 11.35 -2.54 -12.51
CA GLY A 230 12.32 -3.64 -12.56
C GLY A 230 12.21 -4.69 -11.47
N SER A 231 13.24 -5.54 -11.41
CA SER A 231 13.37 -6.67 -10.48
C SER A 231 12.47 -7.86 -10.88
N ASN A 232 11.56 -8.29 -10.00
CA ASN A 232 10.73 -9.46 -10.21
C ASN A 232 9.37 -9.05 -10.78
N ILE A 233 8.65 -10.04 -11.29
CA ILE A 233 7.27 -9.91 -11.75
C ILE A 233 6.37 -10.70 -10.79
N ASP A 234 5.38 -10.03 -10.25
CA ASP A 234 4.33 -10.63 -9.44
C ASP A 234 3.04 -10.75 -10.27
N LEU A 235 2.33 -11.87 -10.11
CA LEU A 235 1.01 -12.07 -10.71
C LEU A 235 -0.01 -12.43 -9.64
N CYS A 236 -1.23 -11.93 -9.80
CA CYS A 236 -2.39 -12.35 -9.00
C CYS A 236 -3.52 -12.77 -9.94
N VAL A 237 -3.90 -14.04 -9.87
CA VAL A 237 -4.99 -14.62 -10.67
C VAL A 237 -6.22 -14.74 -9.78
N ILE A 238 -7.31 -14.09 -10.17
CA ILE A 238 -8.56 -14.04 -9.43
C ILE A 238 -9.63 -14.69 -10.28
N THR A 239 -10.14 -15.85 -9.85
CA THR A 239 -11.28 -16.52 -10.46
C THR A 239 -12.47 -16.54 -9.50
N LYS A 240 -13.59 -17.09 -9.94
CA LYS A 240 -14.76 -17.27 -9.06
C LYS A 240 -14.50 -18.20 -7.88
N SER A 241 -13.58 -19.17 -8.03
CA SER A 241 -13.33 -20.22 -7.03
C SER A 241 -12.06 -20.01 -6.22
N LYS A 242 -11.01 -19.45 -6.84
CA LYS A 242 -9.69 -19.33 -6.23
C LYS A 242 -9.09 -17.94 -6.46
N VAL A 243 -8.24 -17.53 -5.52
CA VAL A 243 -7.25 -16.49 -5.72
C VAL A 243 -5.88 -17.13 -5.60
N ASP A 244 -5.04 -16.93 -6.63
CA ASP A 244 -3.67 -17.41 -6.66
C ASP A 244 -2.73 -16.21 -6.76
N TYR A 245 -2.08 -15.86 -5.65
CA TYR A 245 -1.10 -14.77 -5.61
C TYR A 245 0.32 -15.35 -5.67
N ILE A 246 0.98 -15.12 -6.80
CA ILE A 246 2.25 -15.74 -7.18
C ILE A 246 3.36 -14.70 -7.06
N ARG A 247 4.21 -14.87 -6.03
CA ARG A 247 5.34 -14.00 -5.72
C ARG A 247 6.57 -14.83 -5.34
N PRO A 248 7.67 -14.79 -6.11
CA PRO A 248 7.78 -14.25 -7.47
C PRO A 248 7.10 -15.16 -8.49
N HIS A 249 6.53 -14.60 -9.56
CA HIS A 249 6.15 -15.38 -10.74
C HIS A 249 7.33 -15.54 -11.71
N ASP A 250 8.09 -14.46 -11.93
CA ASP A 250 9.28 -14.48 -12.79
C ASP A 250 10.36 -13.51 -12.28
N GLU A 251 11.62 -13.84 -12.54
CA GLU A 251 12.80 -13.03 -12.20
C GLU A 251 13.45 -12.49 -13.48
N ALA A 252 13.20 -11.22 -13.82
CA ALA A 252 13.70 -10.65 -15.07
C ALA A 252 15.23 -10.49 -15.08
N ASN A 253 15.84 -10.23 -13.92
CA ASN A 253 17.29 -10.04 -13.79
C ASN A 253 17.84 -10.73 -12.54
N LYS A 254 18.99 -11.38 -12.69
CA LYS A 254 19.75 -11.98 -11.58
C LYS A 254 20.97 -11.13 -11.27
N LYS A 255 21.27 -10.97 -9.97
CA LYS A 255 22.47 -10.25 -9.54
C LYS A 255 23.71 -11.10 -9.85
N GLY A 256 24.68 -10.52 -10.55
CA GLY A 256 25.97 -11.16 -10.80
C GLY A 256 26.77 -11.43 -9.51
N VAL A 257 27.68 -12.40 -9.59
CA VAL A 257 28.66 -12.68 -8.54
C VAL A 257 29.69 -11.55 -8.52
N ARG A 258 30.04 -11.05 -7.33
CA ARG A 258 31.07 -10.02 -7.17
C ARG A 258 32.45 -10.64 -7.38
N ILE A 259 33.11 -10.28 -8.47
CA ILE A 259 34.46 -10.71 -8.84
C ILE A 259 35.39 -9.51 -8.63
N ASN A 260 36.51 -9.71 -7.94
CA ASN A 260 37.56 -8.69 -7.85
C ASN A 260 38.54 -8.88 -9.01
N GLU A 261 38.92 -7.77 -9.67
CA GLU A 261 39.75 -7.72 -10.88
C GLU A 261 41.18 -8.29 -10.72
N PHE A 262 41.58 -8.64 -9.49
CA PHE A 262 42.96 -8.99 -9.17
C PHE A 262 43.27 -10.48 -9.03
N GLU A 263 42.31 -11.39 -8.91
CA GLU A 263 42.66 -12.82 -8.74
C GLU A 263 41.67 -13.76 -9.44
N VAL A 264 42.16 -14.40 -10.50
CA VAL A 264 41.55 -15.48 -11.30
C VAL A 264 41.36 -16.79 -10.49
N LEU A 265 41.54 -16.75 -9.18
CA LEU A 265 41.43 -17.90 -8.27
C LEU A 265 40.26 -17.70 -7.30
N GLN A 266 39.05 -17.99 -7.79
CA GLN A 266 37.86 -18.46 -7.06
C GLN A 266 37.71 -18.12 -5.56
N LEU A 267 37.79 -16.84 -5.19
CA LEU A 267 37.20 -16.35 -3.94
C LEU A 267 36.48 -15.03 -4.26
N THR A 268 35.15 -15.05 -4.11
CA THR A 268 34.29 -13.86 -4.15
C THR A 268 34.93 -12.74 -3.35
N GLY A 269 34.94 -11.50 -3.87
CA GLY A 269 35.50 -10.36 -3.15
C GLY A 269 34.82 -10.17 -1.78
N ASP A 270 35.41 -10.74 -0.73
CA ASP A 270 34.86 -10.72 0.62
C ASP A 270 35.39 -9.48 1.34
N TYR A 271 34.56 -8.45 1.46
CA TYR A 271 34.87 -7.21 2.18
C TYR A 271 34.66 -7.32 3.70
N LYS A 272 34.72 -8.54 4.25
CA LYS A 272 34.67 -8.75 5.70
C LYS A 272 36.00 -8.37 6.35
N TYR A 273 35.93 -7.39 7.24
CA TYR A 273 37.06 -7.02 8.10
C TYR A 273 37.07 -7.86 9.38
N LYS A 274 38.27 -8.17 9.89
CA LYS A 274 38.43 -8.83 11.19
C LYS A 274 37.90 -7.93 12.32
N ARG A 275 37.41 -8.54 13.40
CA ARG A 275 36.98 -7.79 14.60
C ARG A 275 38.15 -6.98 15.17
N GLY A 276 37.88 -5.75 15.59
CA GLY A 276 38.90 -4.82 16.11
C GLY A 276 39.46 -3.84 15.08
N THR A 277 39.02 -3.91 13.82
CA THR A 277 39.40 -2.97 12.75
C THR A 277 38.73 -1.59 12.87
N THR A 278 37.58 -1.50 13.56
CA THR A 278 36.87 -0.23 13.80
C THR A 278 37.26 0.34 15.16
N GLY A 279 37.73 1.60 15.19
CA GLY A 279 37.98 2.32 16.45
C GLY A 279 36.69 2.60 17.20
N VAL A 280 36.58 2.11 18.45
CA VAL A 280 35.41 2.33 19.32
C VAL A 280 35.81 3.24 20.48
N LEU A 281 35.17 4.41 20.60
CA LEU A 281 35.49 5.40 21.64
C LEU A 281 34.92 5.04 23.01
N THR A 282 33.68 4.57 23.06
CA THR A 282 32.98 4.23 24.31
C THR A 282 32.07 3.04 24.06
N LYS A 283 31.99 2.14 25.04
CA LYS A 283 31.15 0.94 24.97
C LYS A 283 30.39 0.80 26.28
N VAL A 284 29.07 0.66 26.17
CA VAL A 284 28.19 0.34 27.30
C VAL A 284 27.58 -1.04 27.04
N VAL A 285 27.51 -1.88 28.08
CA VAL A 285 26.91 -3.21 28.01
C VAL A 285 25.82 -3.29 29.07
N THR A 286 24.58 -3.52 28.66
CA THR A 286 23.43 -3.66 29.56
C THR A 286 23.02 -5.13 29.61
N PRO A 287 23.29 -5.86 30.71
CA PRO A 287 22.85 -7.25 30.85
C PRO A 287 21.32 -7.31 31.02
N LEU A 288 20.68 -8.29 30.37
CA LEU A 288 19.26 -8.59 30.55
C LEU A 288 19.14 -9.78 31.52
N HIS A 289 18.48 -9.59 32.65
CA HIS A 289 18.12 -10.68 33.57
C HIS A 289 16.79 -11.29 33.11
N MET A 290 16.81 -12.53 32.64
CA MET A 290 15.61 -13.30 32.31
C MET A 290 15.30 -14.21 33.51
N GLU A 291 14.15 -14.04 34.16
CA GLU A 291 13.63 -15.03 35.09
C GLU A 291 13.04 -16.20 34.28
N LEU A 292 13.66 -17.36 34.37
CA LEU A 292 13.15 -18.61 33.79
C LEU A 292 12.01 -19.11 34.68
N VAL A 293 10.77 -18.90 34.24
CA VAL A 293 9.61 -19.56 34.82
C VAL A 293 9.51 -20.95 34.18
N GLU A 294 9.85 -22.01 34.92
CA GLU A 294 9.60 -23.38 34.49
C GLU A 294 8.09 -23.65 34.55
N GLU A 295 7.41 -23.67 33.41
CA GLU A 295 6.06 -24.25 33.31
C GLU A 295 6.17 -25.77 33.09
N SER A 296 5.83 -26.56 34.11
CA SER A 296 5.63 -28.00 33.96
C SER A 296 4.23 -28.26 33.39
N VAL A 297 4.14 -28.66 32.12
CA VAL A 297 2.89 -29.15 31.52
C VAL A 297 2.61 -30.56 32.06
N GLN A 298 1.63 -30.70 32.94
CA GLN A 298 1.08 -32.02 33.29
C GLN A 298 0.05 -32.42 32.23
N THR A 299 0.38 -33.43 31.43
CA THR A 299 -0.60 -34.10 30.57
C THR A 299 -1.47 -35.01 31.43
N MET A 300 -2.78 -34.73 31.50
CA MET A 300 -3.76 -35.66 32.06
C MET A 300 -4.03 -36.77 31.04
N ASP A 301 -3.77 -38.02 31.43
CA ASP A 301 -4.22 -39.21 30.69
C ASP A 301 -5.75 -39.30 30.76
N THR A 302 -6.41 -39.03 29.65
CA THR A 302 -7.82 -39.42 29.45
C THR A 302 -7.84 -40.84 28.90
N SER A 303 -7.93 -41.80 29.82
CA SER A 303 -8.33 -43.19 29.51
C SER A 303 -9.84 -43.30 29.37
#